data_AF-A0A2N3FUT4-F1
#
_entry.id   AF-A0A2N3FUT4-F1
#
_cell.length_a   1.000
_cell.length_b   1.000
_cell.length_c   1.000
_cell.angle_alpha   90.00
_cell.angle_beta   90.00
_cell.angle_gamma   90.00
#
_symmetry.space_group_name_H-M   'P 1'
#
loop_
_entity.id
_entity.type
_entity.pdbx_description
1 polymer ?
#
loop_
_entity_poly.entity_id
_entity_poly.type
_entity_poly.pdbx_seq_one_letter_code
_entity_poly.pdbx_strand_id
1 'polypeptide(L)'
;MPRKNLARAAVQEARAAVSGTWLGHRLSRATLDRRDDPIPTGATFPDARYIILVGGIPRHYAGRTASILTKTRLWYETAGIESTIVAQFSSAELDDIAHGLREKGILAPGVQLASLHDFYPDDTSHDGPAIEHPLEEPGLRWIKEKEQPVYRFFDEHGVYRMYKRLDYDGRLIVRDWFNETRSRTRRDEFRADGTLKRTVYWGLETNKPRQDIFYSHSGVPLFNHWTTESADGLRMETQRVTHFDESGAPSRVEFGYEPVLHACLDNLVGDGLAFITGEARVTDETLLNYHRPNVRKLFVLHNAHITEPYLDVHKIRPVYQPMLSRRQDSDAIVFLTRTQRAEAEVHFGKQPKFRVIPHSAQEPTLDPTVARDLKRVIMMARLDQQKQVDHAIDAFKRVVAEVPDAKLDVYGRGVLQASLTAQIKRLGLQKSVTLKGYTTNPHAAYQGAGLCIMTSRYEGAPLTLLESLMHETPVISYDLKYGPVDIITDGLNGFLVPYGDTKAMAARIVQVLKDHELHERMIASSRLSAANFREDVFVQRWAGLFSSLADAPR
;
A
#
# COMPACT_ATOMS: atom_id res chain seq x y z
N MET A 1 -10.82 -40.92 -12.49
CA MET A 1 -11.63 -39.94 -11.75
C MET A 1 -11.53 -40.08 -10.22
N PRO A 2 -10.43 -39.66 -9.55
CA PRO A 2 -10.45 -39.51 -8.08
C PRO A 2 -10.14 -38.07 -7.58
N ARG A 3 -9.53 -37.20 -8.39
CA ARG A 3 -9.10 -35.85 -7.96
C ARG A 3 -10.23 -34.83 -7.76
N LYS A 4 -11.39 -35.01 -8.41
CA LYS A 4 -12.55 -34.10 -8.24
C LYS A 4 -13.34 -34.33 -6.94
N ASN A 5 -13.25 -35.53 -6.35
CA ASN A 5 -13.96 -35.85 -5.10
C ASN A 5 -13.19 -35.39 -3.85
N LEU A 6 -11.85 -35.43 -3.89
CA LEU A 6 -11.00 -34.90 -2.80
C LEU A 6 -11.13 -33.38 -2.65
N ALA A 7 -11.21 -32.63 -3.75
CA ALA A 7 -11.42 -31.18 -3.72
C ALA A 7 -12.81 -30.79 -3.19
N ARG A 8 -13.85 -31.59 -3.47
CA ARG A 8 -15.19 -31.37 -2.92
C ARG A 8 -15.28 -31.72 -1.43
N ALA A 9 -14.64 -32.80 -1.00
CA ALA A 9 -14.57 -33.20 0.40
C ALA A 9 -13.81 -32.16 1.24
N ALA A 10 -12.67 -31.67 0.76
CA ALA A 10 -11.89 -30.61 1.45
C ALA A 10 -12.66 -29.28 1.56
N VAL A 11 -13.46 -28.91 0.56
CA VAL A 11 -14.34 -27.72 0.61
C VAL A 11 -15.51 -27.91 1.58
N GLN A 12 -15.99 -29.14 1.74
CA GLN A 12 -17.11 -29.47 2.62
C GLN A 12 -16.67 -29.62 4.08
N GLU A 13 -15.47 -30.17 4.34
CA GLU A 13 -14.79 -30.14 5.64
C GLU A 13 -14.41 -28.72 6.06
N ALA A 14 -13.93 -27.87 5.13
CA ALA A 14 -13.70 -26.46 5.41
C ALA A 14 -15.00 -25.72 5.77
N ARG A 15 -16.13 -26.05 5.12
CA ARG A 15 -17.45 -25.49 5.48
C ARG A 15 -17.96 -25.98 6.83
N ALA A 16 -17.74 -27.24 7.19
CA ALA A 16 -18.13 -27.81 8.48
C ALA A 16 -17.25 -27.31 9.64
N ALA A 17 -15.95 -27.11 9.39
CA ALA A 17 -15.04 -26.47 10.34
C ALA A 17 -15.43 -25.01 10.59
N VAL A 18 -15.86 -24.28 9.54
CA VAL A 18 -16.38 -22.89 9.66
C VAL A 18 -17.72 -22.81 10.41
N SER A 19 -18.55 -23.86 10.48
CA SER A 19 -19.77 -23.81 11.29
C SER A 19 -19.58 -24.28 12.74
N GLY A 20 -18.65 -25.21 13.00
CA GLY A 20 -18.48 -25.86 14.32
C GLY A 20 -17.42 -25.23 15.23
N THR A 21 -16.40 -24.56 14.69
CA THR A 21 -15.30 -23.96 15.49
C THR A 21 -15.47 -22.45 15.75
N TRP A 22 -16.57 -21.85 15.29
CA TRP A 22 -16.83 -20.41 15.42
C TRP A 22 -17.06 -19.91 16.85
N LEU A 23 -17.28 -20.79 17.83
CA LEU A 23 -17.58 -20.42 19.22
C LEU A 23 -16.38 -20.50 20.20
N GLY A 24 -15.28 -21.17 19.86
CA GLY A 24 -14.29 -21.61 20.88
C GLY A 24 -13.28 -20.58 21.38
N HIS A 25 -12.93 -19.56 20.58
CA HIS A 25 -11.89 -18.57 20.94
C HIS A 25 -12.23 -17.16 20.47
N ARG A 26 -13.52 -16.80 20.42
CA ARG A 26 -13.90 -15.42 20.09
C ARG A 26 -13.78 -14.61 21.38
N LEU A 27 -12.76 -13.76 21.47
CA LEU A 27 -12.86 -12.58 22.34
C LEU A 27 -14.14 -11.87 21.89
N SER A 28 -15.13 -11.84 22.77
CA SER A 28 -16.40 -11.22 22.44
C SER A 28 -16.12 -9.74 22.23
N ARG A 29 -16.64 -9.17 21.14
CA ARG A 29 -16.45 -7.75 20.82
C ARG A 29 -16.96 -6.82 21.91
N ALA A 30 -17.90 -7.29 22.72
CA ALA A 30 -18.42 -6.58 23.89
C ALA A 30 -17.39 -6.46 25.02
N THR A 31 -16.35 -7.30 25.03
CA THR A 31 -15.28 -7.32 26.05
C THR A 31 -13.98 -6.63 25.61
N LEU A 32 -13.85 -6.24 24.33
CA LEU A 32 -12.67 -5.52 23.83
C LEU A 32 -12.75 -4.04 24.20
N ASP A 33 -11.73 -3.53 24.88
CA ASP A 33 -11.56 -2.11 25.18
C ASP A 33 -11.17 -1.33 23.90
N ARG A 34 -12.19 -0.86 23.17
CA ARG A 34 -12.06 -0.07 21.94
C ARG A 34 -11.98 1.43 22.22
N ARG A 35 -11.15 1.85 23.18
CA ARG A 35 -10.98 3.29 23.52
C ARG A 35 -10.56 4.14 22.32
N ASP A 36 -11.10 5.35 22.23
CA ASP A 36 -10.66 6.36 21.26
C ASP A 36 -9.39 7.05 21.75
N ASP A 37 -8.48 7.35 20.81
CA ASP A 37 -7.47 8.37 21.07
C ASP A 37 -8.16 9.74 20.87
N PRO A 38 -7.99 10.70 21.80
CA PRO A 38 -8.62 12.00 21.70
C PRO A 38 -8.19 12.70 20.39
N ILE A 39 -9.09 13.47 19.78
CA ILE A 39 -8.74 14.34 18.67
C ILE A 39 -8.01 15.55 19.28
N PRO A 40 -6.73 15.76 18.97
CA PRO A 40 -6.01 16.93 19.47
C PRO A 40 -6.67 18.20 18.92
N THR A 41 -6.77 19.24 19.76
CA THR A 41 -7.27 20.55 19.34
C THR A 41 -6.09 21.53 19.24
N GLY A 42 -5.92 22.12 18.05
CA GLY A 42 -4.85 23.10 17.82
C GLY A 42 -3.44 22.51 17.86
N ALA A 43 -3.28 21.21 17.63
CA ALA A 43 -1.96 20.61 17.57
C ALA A 43 -1.22 21.07 16.32
N THR A 44 0.06 21.36 16.48
CA THR A 44 0.97 21.79 15.42
C THR A 44 2.01 20.72 15.16
N PHE A 45 2.61 20.75 13.98
CA PHE A 45 3.75 19.91 13.65
C PHE A 45 5.01 20.55 14.24
N PRO A 46 5.82 19.81 15.04
CA PRO A 46 7.11 20.30 15.50
C PRO A 46 8.04 20.64 14.32
N ASP A 47 9.02 21.53 14.56
CA ASP A 47 10.10 21.73 13.58
C ASP A 47 10.99 20.48 13.55
N ALA A 48 10.87 19.70 12.48
CA ALA A 48 11.51 18.40 12.33
C ALA A 48 11.55 17.96 10.88
N ARG A 49 12.44 17.01 10.57
CA ARG A 49 12.39 16.27 9.30
C ARG A 49 11.32 15.18 9.36
N TYR A 50 10.50 15.08 8.32
CA TYR A 50 9.45 14.08 8.20
C TYR A 50 9.77 13.08 7.09
N ILE A 51 10.14 11.87 7.49
CA ILE A 51 10.63 10.82 6.60
C ILE A 51 9.67 9.63 6.63
N ILE A 52 9.27 9.17 5.44
CA ILE A 52 8.37 8.03 5.27
C ILE A 52 9.13 6.91 4.59
N LEU A 53 9.50 5.88 5.34
CA LEU A 53 10.27 4.75 4.84
C LEU A 53 9.36 3.67 4.28
N VAL A 54 9.56 3.35 2.99
CA VAL A 54 8.78 2.37 2.22
C VAL A 54 9.69 1.36 1.53
N GLY A 55 9.15 0.21 1.12
CA GLY A 55 9.89 -0.75 0.29
C GLY A 55 10.07 -0.30 -1.17
N GLY A 56 9.23 0.62 -1.64
CA GLY A 56 9.20 1.14 -3.01
C GLY A 56 7.84 1.74 -3.35
N ILE A 57 7.78 2.54 -4.41
CA ILE A 57 6.55 3.15 -4.94
C ILE A 57 6.32 2.64 -6.36
N PRO A 58 5.27 1.84 -6.64
CA PRO A 58 5.00 1.36 -7.99
C PRO A 58 4.22 2.41 -8.82
N ARG A 59 4.36 2.35 -10.16
CA ARG A 59 3.58 3.19 -11.10
C ARG A 59 2.06 3.01 -10.96
N HIS A 60 1.63 1.78 -10.70
CA HIS A 60 0.25 1.45 -10.40
C HIS A 60 0.14 1.02 -8.95
N TYR A 61 -0.71 1.68 -8.19
CA TYR A 61 -0.81 1.50 -6.76
C TYR A 61 -2.25 1.58 -6.27
N ALA A 62 -2.46 1.08 -5.05
CA ALA A 62 -3.69 1.16 -4.29
C ALA A 62 -3.37 0.95 -2.81
N GLY A 63 -4.37 1.13 -1.92
CA GLY A 63 -4.24 0.82 -0.49
C GLY A 63 -3.11 1.62 0.16
N ARG A 64 -2.07 0.92 0.66
CA ARG A 64 -0.95 1.52 1.40
C ARG A 64 -0.35 2.74 0.70
N THR A 65 0.13 2.57 -0.53
CA THR A 65 0.82 3.66 -1.26
C THR A 65 -0.10 4.85 -1.50
N ALA A 66 -1.39 4.61 -1.81
CA ALA A 66 -2.36 5.69 -1.93
C ALA A 66 -2.51 6.44 -0.60
N SER A 67 -2.58 5.72 0.53
CA SER A 67 -2.69 6.38 1.85
C SER A 67 -1.44 7.18 2.22
N ILE A 68 -0.25 6.75 1.80
CA ILE A 68 1.01 7.45 2.06
C ILE A 68 1.05 8.76 1.27
N LEU A 69 0.73 8.70 -0.02
CA LEU A 69 0.67 9.88 -0.88
C LEU A 69 -0.38 10.89 -0.39
N THR A 70 -1.57 10.41 -0.02
CA THR A 70 -2.60 11.26 0.60
C THR A 70 -2.10 11.86 1.92
N LYS A 71 -1.47 11.07 2.79
CA LYS A 71 -0.94 11.55 4.08
C LYS A 71 0.04 12.71 3.89
N THR A 72 1.05 12.53 3.07
CA THR A 72 2.08 13.56 2.84
C THR A 72 1.53 14.77 2.11
N ARG A 73 0.62 14.56 1.15
CA ARG A 73 -0.12 15.66 0.49
C ARG A 73 -0.88 16.49 1.53
N LEU A 74 -1.62 15.85 2.43
CA LEU A 74 -2.42 16.56 3.44
C LEU A 74 -1.57 17.32 4.45
N TRP A 75 -0.45 16.75 4.88
CA TRP A 75 0.50 17.47 5.73
C TRP A 75 1.03 18.74 5.06
N TYR A 76 1.34 18.66 3.76
CA TYR A 76 1.77 19.81 2.99
C TYR A 76 0.65 20.84 2.77
N GLU A 77 -0.50 20.42 2.24
CA GLU A 77 -1.59 21.33 1.86
C GLU A 77 -2.28 21.99 3.06
N THR A 78 -2.34 21.29 4.21
CA THR A 78 -3.05 21.78 5.39
C THR A 78 -2.12 22.46 6.39
N ALA A 79 -0.87 22.01 6.49
CA ALA A 79 0.07 22.45 7.52
C ALA A 79 1.43 22.95 6.98
N GLY A 80 1.62 22.99 5.66
CA GLY A 80 2.87 23.45 5.05
C GLY A 80 4.07 22.53 5.28
N ILE A 81 3.83 21.29 5.68
CA ILE A 81 4.91 20.37 6.09
C ILE A 81 5.50 19.66 4.88
N GLU A 82 6.78 19.93 4.64
CA GLU A 82 7.58 19.20 3.66
C GLU A 82 7.94 17.81 4.20
N SER A 83 8.01 16.83 3.30
CA SER A 83 8.32 15.45 3.67
C SER A 83 9.05 14.69 2.57
N THR A 84 9.79 13.66 2.97
CA THR A 84 10.52 12.79 2.05
C THR A 84 10.00 11.36 2.15
N ILE A 85 9.41 10.86 1.07
CA ILE A 85 9.09 9.44 0.93
C ILE A 85 10.34 8.73 0.40
N VAL A 86 10.85 7.77 1.15
CA VAL A 86 12.12 7.11 0.87
C VAL A 86 11.90 5.62 0.61
N ALA A 87 12.21 5.20 -0.62
CA ALA A 87 12.28 3.78 -0.97
C ALA A 87 13.59 3.19 -0.43
N GLN A 88 13.51 2.12 0.36
CA GLN A 88 14.69 1.49 0.96
C GLN A 88 15.73 1.01 -0.07
N PHE A 89 15.28 0.64 -1.27
CA PHE A 89 16.14 0.12 -2.33
C PHE A 89 16.17 1.06 -3.54
N SER A 90 17.35 1.18 -4.17
CA SER A 90 17.54 1.99 -5.38
C SER A 90 16.61 1.55 -6.52
N SER A 91 15.99 2.55 -7.15
CA SER A 91 15.18 2.41 -8.35
C SER A 91 15.54 3.50 -9.37
N ALA A 92 15.89 3.07 -10.58
CA ALA A 92 16.12 3.97 -11.71
C ALA A 92 14.84 4.64 -12.25
N GLU A 93 13.65 4.15 -11.87
CA GLU A 93 12.37 4.67 -12.37
C GLU A 93 11.72 5.69 -11.43
N LEU A 94 12.34 5.98 -10.28
CA LEU A 94 11.67 6.67 -9.19
C LEU A 94 11.30 8.11 -9.54
N ASP A 95 12.20 8.84 -10.19
CA ASP A 95 11.96 10.22 -10.66
C ASP A 95 10.84 10.25 -11.71
N ASP A 96 10.85 9.24 -12.57
CA ASP A 96 9.88 9.00 -13.62
C ASP A 96 8.47 8.73 -13.06
N ILE A 97 8.41 7.98 -11.95
CA ILE A 97 7.19 7.77 -11.16
C ILE A 97 6.77 9.07 -10.48
N ALA A 98 7.70 9.80 -9.86
CA ALA A 98 7.42 11.06 -9.17
C ALA A 98 6.84 12.11 -10.14
N HIS A 99 7.42 12.23 -11.33
CA HIS A 99 6.93 13.10 -12.39
C HIS A 99 5.46 12.79 -12.74
N GLY A 100 5.17 11.53 -13.09
CA GLY A 100 3.81 11.13 -13.44
C GLY A 100 2.80 11.22 -12.28
N LEU A 101 3.25 11.23 -11.02
CA LEU A 101 2.40 11.52 -9.87
C LEU A 101 2.13 13.02 -9.69
N ARG A 102 3.12 13.87 -9.96
CA ARG A 102 2.99 15.35 -9.93
C ARG A 102 2.07 15.84 -11.04
N GLU A 103 2.20 15.32 -12.26
CA GLU A 103 1.31 15.65 -13.37
C GLU A 103 -0.17 15.35 -13.06
N LYS A 104 -0.42 14.33 -12.23
CA LYS A 104 -1.77 13.96 -11.78
C LYS A 104 -2.24 14.72 -10.54
N GLY A 105 -1.43 15.61 -9.99
CA GLY A 105 -1.71 16.34 -8.74
C GLY A 105 -1.72 15.46 -7.49
N ILE A 106 -1.12 14.26 -7.54
CA ILE A 106 -1.16 13.30 -6.42
C ILE A 106 0.05 13.48 -5.49
N LEU A 107 1.22 13.78 -6.05
CA LEU A 107 2.41 14.10 -5.28
C LEU A 107 2.49 15.63 -5.11
N ALA A 108 2.33 16.11 -3.89
CA ALA A 108 2.37 17.54 -3.60
C ALA A 108 3.78 18.15 -3.82
N PRO A 109 3.90 19.46 -4.13
CA PRO A 109 5.18 20.11 -4.41
C PRO A 109 6.24 19.96 -3.31
N GLY A 110 5.86 20.07 -2.04
CA GLY A 110 6.77 19.88 -0.89
C GLY A 110 7.00 18.42 -0.49
N VAL A 111 6.64 17.45 -1.34
CA VAL A 111 6.89 16.04 -1.10
C VAL A 111 7.94 15.52 -2.08
N GLN A 112 9.08 15.12 -1.53
CA GLN A 112 10.16 14.49 -2.27
C GLN A 112 9.97 12.97 -2.29
N LEU A 113 10.28 12.34 -3.42
CA LEU A 113 10.39 10.89 -3.54
C LEU A 113 11.84 10.56 -3.90
N ALA A 114 12.49 9.70 -3.10
CA ALA A 114 13.90 9.37 -3.26
C ALA A 114 14.20 7.91 -2.90
N SER A 115 15.31 7.37 -3.40
CA SER A 115 15.86 6.10 -2.91
C SER A 115 16.75 6.38 -1.70
N LEU A 116 16.80 5.46 -0.73
CA LEU A 116 17.65 5.65 0.44
C LEU A 116 19.14 5.77 0.06
N HIS A 117 19.56 5.05 -0.98
CA HIS A 117 20.90 5.13 -1.57
C HIS A 117 21.28 6.51 -2.11
N ASP A 118 20.31 7.36 -2.43
CA ASP A 118 20.57 8.72 -2.91
C ASP A 118 21.16 9.62 -1.80
N PHE A 119 21.07 9.17 -0.54
CA PHE A 119 21.63 9.85 0.62
C PHE A 119 22.92 9.21 1.12
N TYR A 120 23.50 8.23 0.40
CA TYR A 120 24.81 7.72 0.79
C TYR A 120 25.84 8.87 0.74
N PRO A 121 26.75 9.00 1.73
CA PRO A 121 27.71 10.10 1.77
C PRO A 121 28.53 10.21 0.47
N ASP A 122 28.45 11.37 -0.17
CA ASP A 122 29.15 11.71 -1.40
C ASP A 122 29.28 13.23 -1.48
N ASP A 123 30.50 13.73 -1.26
CA ASP A 123 30.81 15.17 -1.31
C ASP A 123 31.23 15.62 -2.73
N THR A 124 31.17 14.73 -3.72
CA THR A 124 31.50 15.05 -5.11
C THR A 124 30.27 15.56 -5.86
N SER A 125 30.51 16.40 -6.87
CA SER A 125 29.50 16.86 -7.82
C SER A 125 29.95 16.63 -9.25
N HIS A 126 29.00 16.66 -10.18
CA HIS A 126 29.27 16.76 -11.61
C HIS A 126 28.94 18.18 -12.07
N ASP A 127 29.96 19.04 -12.15
CA ASP A 127 29.79 20.45 -12.52
C ASP A 127 29.82 20.70 -14.05
N GLY A 128 30.02 19.63 -14.83
CA GLY A 128 30.01 19.67 -16.29
C GLY A 128 28.60 19.70 -16.89
N PRO A 129 28.47 19.88 -18.22
CA PRO A 129 27.19 19.68 -18.89
C PRO A 129 26.69 18.24 -18.69
N ALA A 130 25.37 18.04 -18.80
CA ALA A 130 24.79 16.71 -18.73
C ALA A 130 25.44 15.77 -19.77
N ILE A 131 25.74 14.54 -19.36
CA ILE A 131 26.33 13.52 -20.21
C ILE A 131 25.23 12.93 -21.09
N GLU A 132 25.29 13.21 -22.38
CA GLU A 132 24.36 12.63 -23.34
C GLU A 132 24.69 11.16 -23.63
N HIS A 133 23.64 10.33 -23.64
CA HIS A 133 23.74 8.93 -24.04
C HIS A 133 22.93 8.72 -25.32
N PRO A 134 23.57 8.67 -26.50
CA PRO A 134 22.84 8.51 -27.75
C PRO A 134 22.05 7.21 -27.76
N LEU A 135 20.94 7.20 -28.50
CA LEU A 135 20.10 6.01 -28.60
C LEU A 135 20.80 4.92 -29.43
N GLU A 136 21.40 5.32 -30.56
CA GLU A 136 22.13 4.46 -31.47
C GLU A 136 23.29 3.76 -30.77
N GLU A 137 23.47 2.48 -31.11
CA GLU A 137 24.57 1.66 -30.62
C GLU A 137 25.27 1.02 -31.83
N PRO A 138 26.59 1.22 -32.01
CA PRO A 138 27.31 0.68 -33.15
C PRO A 138 27.10 -0.82 -33.32
N GLY A 139 26.73 -1.25 -34.54
CA GLY A 139 26.50 -2.66 -34.88
C GLY A 139 25.17 -3.24 -34.41
N LEU A 140 24.31 -2.46 -33.74
CA LEU A 140 23.01 -2.92 -33.27
C LEU A 140 21.86 -2.20 -33.98
N ARG A 141 20.79 -2.95 -34.28
CA ARG A 141 19.51 -2.42 -34.76
C ARG A 141 18.48 -2.50 -33.64
N TRP A 142 17.53 -1.59 -33.59
CA TRP A 142 16.57 -1.54 -32.49
C TRP A 142 15.11 -1.44 -32.91
N ILE A 143 14.23 -1.85 -32.00
CA ILE A 143 12.79 -1.59 -32.04
C ILE A 143 12.37 -0.85 -30.77
N LYS A 144 11.39 0.06 -30.91
CA LYS A 144 10.75 0.76 -29.79
C LYS A 144 9.49 0.00 -29.35
N GLU A 145 9.27 -0.15 -28.05
CA GLU A 145 7.99 -0.64 -27.53
C GLU A 145 6.88 0.39 -27.75
N LYS A 146 5.69 -0.07 -28.14
CA LYS A 146 4.61 0.83 -28.60
C LYS A 146 4.20 1.90 -27.58
N GLU A 147 4.16 1.54 -26.30
CA GLU A 147 3.56 2.35 -25.23
C GLU A 147 4.56 2.77 -24.16
N GLN A 148 5.84 2.44 -24.32
CA GLN A 148 6.87 2.71 -23.32
C GLN A 148 8.11 3.31 -23.98
N PRO A 149 8.85 4.19 -23.27
CA PRO A 149 10.13 4.73 -23.73
C PRO A 149 11.25 3.68 -23.62
N VAL A 150 11.00 2.49 -24.19
CA VAL A 150 11.81 1.30 -24.07
C VAL A 150 12.25 0.85 -25.45
N TYR A 151 13.53 0.53 -25.57
CA TYR A 151 14.20 0.17 -26.81
C TYR A 151 14.93 -1.15 -26.65
N ARG A 152 14.77 -2.04 -27.64
CA ARG A 152 15.34 -3.38 -27.66
C ARG A 152 16.26 -3.52 -28.86
N PHE A 153 17.51 -3.92 -28.61
CA PHE A 153 18.59 -3.93 -29.59
C PHE A 153 19.00 -5.35 -29.94
N PHE A 154 19.25 -5.57 -31.21
CA PHE A 154 19.62 -6.84 -31.82
C PHE A 154 20.86 -6.67 -32.68
N ASP A 155 21.74 -7.68 -32.67
CA ASP A 155 22.88 -7.71 -33.59
C ASP A 155 22.46 -8.09 -35.02
N GLU A 156 23.42 -8.12 -35.94
CA GLU A 156 23.19 -8.44 -37.35
C GLU A 156 22.64 -9.85 -37.60
N HIS A 157 22.79 -10.77 -36.63
CA HIS A 157 22.25 -12.13 -36.68
C HIS A 157 20.87 -12.24 -36.03
N GLY A 158 20.33 -11.15 -35.49
CA GLY A 158 19.02 -11.11 -34.84
C GLY A 158 19.04 -11.57 -33.37
N VAL A 159 20.21 -11.69 -32.74
CA VAL A 159 20.31 -12.03 -31.32
C VAL A 159 20.03 -10.79 -30.48
N TYR A 160 19.23 -10.94 -29.42
CA TYR A 160 18.90 -9.85 -28.51
C TYR A 160 20.08 -9.52 -27.59
N ARG A 161 20.60 -8.29 -27.66
CA ARG A 161 21.85 -7.89 -26.98
C ARG A 161 21.67 -6.83 -25.91
N MET A 162 20.75 -5.89 -26.11
CA MET A 162 20.66 -4.74 -25.21
C MET A 162 19.23 -4.23 -25.04
N TYR A 163 19.01 -3.63 -23.88
CA TYR A 163 17.80 -2.88 -23.51
C TYR A 163 18.21 -1.47 -23.11
N LYS A 164 17.53 -0.45 -23.64
CA LYS A 164 17.61 0.92 -23.10
C LYS A 164 16.22 1.38 -22.68
N ARG A 165 16.16 2.13 -21.58
CA ARG A 165 14.96 2.83 -21.15
C ARG A 165 15.27 4.30 -20.92
N LEU A 166 14.41 5.16 -21.47
CA LEU A 166 14.45 6.60 -21.26
C LEU A 166 13.39 7.03 -20.23
N ASP A 167 13.62 8.17 -19.58
CA ASP A 167 12.64 8.83 -18.71
C ASP A 167 11.66 9.73 -19.49
N TYR A 168 10.82 10.47 -18.75
CA TYR A 168 9.85 11.43 -19.26
C TYR A 168 10.46 12.58 -20.06
N ASP A 169 11.75 12.89 -19.87
CA ASP A 169 12.48 13.95 -20.59
C ASP A 169 13.40 13.38 -21.69
N GLY A 170 13.29 12.08 -21.98
CA GLY A 170 14.07 11.40 -23.02
C GLY A 170 15.50 11.05 -22.61
N ARG A 171 15.85 11.14 -21.32
CA ARG A 171 17.19 10.84 -20.80
C ARG A 171 17.32 9.36 -20.51
N LEU A 172 18.49 8.78 -20.77
CA LEU A 172 18.74 7.37 -20.48
C LEU A 172 18.79 7.13 -18.97
N ILE A 173 17.92 6.26 -18.46
CA ILE A 173 17.90 5.88 -17.03
C ILE A 173 18.37 4.44 -16.78
N VAL A 174 18.22 3.56 -17.78
CA VAL A 174 18.63 2.15 -17.67
C VAL A 174 19.23 1.66 -18.99
N ARG A 175 20.35 0.96 -18.89
CA ARG A 175 20.94 0.15 -19.98
C ARG A 175 21.21 -1.26 -19.48
N ASP A 176 20.58 -2.28 -20.06
CA ASP A 176 20.89 -3.69 -19.77
C ASP A 176 21.61 -4.35 -20.93
N TRP A 177 22.55 -5.25 -20.62
CA TRP A 177 23.19 -6.16 -21.57
C TRP A 177 22.71 -7.59 -21.35
N PHE A 178 22.61 -8.34 -22.45
CA PHE A 178 22.18 -9.73 -22.47
C PHE A 178 23.18 -10.60 -23.23
N ASN A 179 23.35 -11.84 -22.75
CA ASN A 179 24.05 -12.87 -23.51
C ASN A 179 23.13 -13.51 -24.58
N GLU A 180 23.67 -14.43 -25.37
CA GLU A 180 23.00 -15.14 -26.47
C GLU A 180 21.75 -15.90 -26.01
N THR A 181 21.74 -16.33 -24.74
CA THR A 181 20.62 -17.06 -24.12
C THR A 181 19.58 -16.14 -23.49
N ARG A 182 19.70 -14.82 -23.68
CA ARG A 182 18.81 -13.79 -23.12
C ARG A 182 18.87 -13.69 -21.58
N SER A 183 19.94 -14.18 -20.96
CA SER A 183 20.23 -13.90 -19.55
C SER A 183 20.83 -12.51 -19.45
N ARG A 184 20.34 -11.69 -18.50
CA ARG A 184 20.91 -10.37 -18.26
C ARG A 184 22.31 -10.58 -17.66
N THR A 185 23.28 -9.81 -18.14
CA THR A 185 24.67 -9.91 -17.65
C THR A 185 25.06 -8.67 -16.84
N ARG A 186 24.59 -7.50 -17.26
CA ARG A 186 24.86 -6.20 -16.64
C ARG A 186 23.66 -5.27 -16.77
N ARG A 187 23.50 -4.37 -15.82
CA ARG A 187 22.66 -3.17 -15.87
C ARG A 187 23.47 -1.98 -15.42
N ASP A 188 23.36 -0.89 -16.15
CA ASP A 188 23.77 0.43 -15.69
C ASP A 188 22.52 1.29 -15.49
N GLU A 189 22.45 1.95 -14.33
CA GLU A 189 21.45 2.94 -13.96
C GLU A 189 22.11 4.32 -13.92
N PHE A 190 21.45 5.33 -14.46
CA PHE A 190 22.02 6.68 -14.64
C PHE A 190 21.21 7.72 -13.85
N ARG A 191 21.88 8.81 -13.47
CA ARG A 191 21.25 10.00 -12.89
C ARG A 191 20.68 10.90 -13.98
N ALA A 192 19.92 11.92 -13.57
CA ALA A 192 19.32 12.92 -14.46
C ALA A 192 20.35 13.78 -15.23
N ASP A 193 21.58 13.89 -14.73
CA ASP A 193 22.72 14.54 -15.39
C ASP A 193 23.50 13.59 -16.33
N GLY A 194 23.05 12.33 -16.47
CA GLY A 194 23.68 11.31 -17.30
C GLY A 194 24.86 10.58 -16.65
N THR A 195 25.27 10.93 -15.43
CA THR A 195 26.34 10.21 -14.73
C THR A 195 25.88 8.80 -14.32
N LEU A 196 26.83 7.86 -14.24
CA LEU A 196 26.55 6.49 -13.80
C LEU A 196 26.24 6.50 -12.30
N LYS A 197 25.05 6.01 -11.92
CA LYS A 197 24.61 5.88 -10.52
C LYS A 197 24.98 4.54 -9.94
N ARG A 198 24.68 3.48 -10.68
CA ARG A 198 24.81 2.10 -10.20
C ARG A 198 25.04 1.15 -11.36
N THR A 199 25.90 0.16 -11.16
CA THR A 199 26.02 -1.02 -12.03
C THR A 199 25.60 -2.24 -11.25
N VAL A 200 24.85 -3.13 -11.89
CA VAL A 200 24.42 -4.41 -11.33
C VAL A 200 24.88 -5.53 -12.25
N TYR A 201 25.39 -6.62 -11.69
CA TYR A 201 25.78 -7.84 -12.39
C TYR A 201 24.90 -9.00 -11.96
N TRP A 202 24.58 -9.88 -12.90
CA TRP A 202 23.67 -11.01 -12.69
C TRP A 202 24.40 -12.35 -12.74
N GLY A 203 23.91 -13.31 -11.95
CA GLY A 203 24.31 -14.70 -12.08
C GLY A 203 23.71 -15.30 -13.35
N LEU A 204 24.54 -15.87 -14.21
CA LEU A 204 24.10 -16.38 -15.52
C LEU A 204 23.12 -17.56 -15.41
N GLU A 205 23.23 -18.37 -14.36
CA GLU A 205 22.37 -19.54 -14.15
C GLU A 205 21.02 -19.18 -13.54
N THR A 206 21.00 -18.26 -12.57
CA THR A 206 19.78 -17.92 -11.81
C THR A 206 19.05 -16.71 -12.40
N ASN A 207 19.73 -15.92 -13.24
CA ASN A 207 19.27 -14.62 -13.72
C ASN A 207 18.78 -13.70 -12.58
N LYS A 208 19.46 -13.79 -11.42
CA LYS A 208 19.28 -12.89 -10.27
C LYS A 208 20.51 -11.98 -10.09
N PRO A 209 20.34 -10.75 -9.55
CA PRO A 209 21.47 -9.90 -9.19
C PRO A 209 22.46 -10.63 -8.27
N ARG A 210 23.75 -10.36 -8.44
CA ARG A 210 24.86 -10.97 -7.68
C ARG A 210 25.82 -9.94 -7.11
N GLN A 211 26.05 -8.86 -7.82
CA GLN A 211 26.88 -7.76 -7.36
C GLN A 211 26.28 -6.45 -7.80
N ASP A 212 26.35 -5.48 -6.92
CA ASP A 212 25.96 -4.11 -7.20
C ASP A 212 27.13 -3.19 -6.84
N ILE A 213 27.37 -2.18 -7.66
CA ILE A 213 28.37 -1.14 -7.46
C ILE A 213 27.66 0.19 -7.55
N PHE A 214 27.78 1.01 -6.51
CA PHE A 214 27.26 2.38 -6.47
C PHE A 214 28.40 3.35 -6.72
N TYR A 215 28.15 4.40 -7.48
CA TYR A 215 29.15 5.37 -7.89
C TYR A 215 28.82 6.76 -7.36
N SER A 216 29.84 7.55 -7.10
CA SER A 216 29.74 8.98 -6.77
C SER A 216 29.32 9.81 -7.98
N HIS A 217 29.03 11.09 -7.78
CA HIS A 217 28.76 12.02 -8.89
C HIS A 217 29.98 12.22 -9.80
N SER A 218 31.19 12.11 -9.26
CA SER A 218 32.44 12.11 -10.05
C SER A 218 32.72 10.80 -10.82
N GLY A 219 31.91 9.76 -10.61
CA GLY A 219 32.04 8.47 -11.31
C GLY A 219 32.99 7.45 -10.66
N VAL A 220 33.53 7.74 -9.47
CA VAL A 220 34.32 6.80 -8.67
C VAL A 220 33.39 5.86 -7.88
N PRO A 221 33.66 4.56 -7.74
CA PRO A 221 32.88 3.67 -6.88
C PRO A 221 32.83 4.19 -5.43
N LEU A 222 31.65 4.16 -4.80
CA LEU A 222 31.46 4.47 -3.38
C LEU A 222 31.55 3.18 -2.56
N PHE A 223 30.74 2.20 -2.95
CA PHE A 223 30.76 0.85 -2.38
C PHE A 223 30.24 -0.17 -3.40
N ASN A 224 30.61 -1.41 -3.20
CA ASN A 224 29.96 -2.56 -3.82
C ASN A 224 29.39 -3.48 -2.76
N HIS A 225 28.44 -4.32 -3.15
CA HIS A 225 28.03 -5.43 -2.32
C HIS A 225 27.72 -6.69 -3.11
N TRP A 226 27.97 -7.83 -2.49
CA TRP A 226 27.74 -9.15 -3.05
C TRP A 226 26.53 -9.81 -2.42
N THR A 227 25.65 -10.35 -3.25
CA THR A 227 24.44 -11.03 -2.81
C THR A 227 24.44 -12.52 -3.12
N THR A 228 23.90 -13.29 -2.19
CA THR A 228 23.67 -14.72 -2.34
C THR A 228 22.22 -15.06 -2.06
N GLU A 229 21.76 -16.16 -2.64
CA GLU A 229 20.45 -16.69 -2.27
C GLU A 229 20.49 -17.20 -0.83
N SER A 230 19.45 -16.88 -0.07
CA SER A 230 19.22 -17.47 1.25
C SER A 230 19.08 -18.99 1.14
N ALA A 231 19.29 -19.69 2.26
CA ALA A 231 19.22 -21.16 2.28
C ALA A 231 17.86 -21.73 1.82
N ASP A 232 16.78 -20.97 1.94
CA ASP A 232 15.44 -21.33 1.46
C ASP A 232 15.18 -20.93 -0.01
N GLY A 233 16.13 -20.24 -0.66
CA GLY A 233 16.04 -19.75 -2.04
C GLY A 233 15.05 -18.59 -2.25
N LEU A 234 14.43 -18.09 -1.17
CA LEU A 234 13.36 -17.09 -1.25
C LEU A 234 13.86 -15.64 -1.23
N ARG A 235 15.09 -15.40 -0.79
CA ARG A 235 15.65 -14.06 -0.57
C ARG A 235 17.06 -13.94 -1.13
N MET A 236 17.46 -12.71 -1.40
CA MET A 236 18.85 -12.35 -1.63
C MET A 236 19.39 -11.70 -0.37
N GLU A 237 20.54 -12.16 0.11
CA GLU A 237 21.20 -11.65 1.31
C GLU A 237 22.54 -11.06 0.93
N THR A 238 22.87 -9.90 1.49
CA THR A 238 24.20 -9.30 1.30
C THR A 238 25.21 -9.98 2.21
N GLN A 239 26.23 -10.59 1.61
CA GLN A 239 27.32 -11.22 2.36
C GLN A 239 28.40 -10.22 2.74
N ARG A 240 28.78 -9.36 1.80
CA ARG A 240 29.95 -8.49 1.91
C ARG A 240 29.69 -7.17 1.23
N VAL A 241 30.07 -6.09 1.90
CA VAL A 241 30.16 -4.73 1.35
C VAL A 241 31.62 -4.31 1.32
N THR A 242 32.11 -3.82 0.19
CA THR A 242 33.45 -3.21 0.09
C THR A 242 33.27 -1.74 -0.24
N HIS A 243 33.88 -0.87 0.55
CA HIS A 243 33.87 0.57 0.34
C HIS A 243 35.16 1.03 -0.34
N PHE A 244 35.09 2.15 -1.02
CA PHE A 244 36.19 2.71 -1.77
C PHE A 244 36.45 4.16 -1.32
N ASP A 245 37.70 4.60 -1.42
CA ASP A 245 38.08 6.00 -1.20
C ASP A 245 37.91 6.85 -2.47
N GLU A 246 38.23 8.14 -2.38
CA GLU A 246 38.13 9.10 -3.49
C GLU A 246 38.98 8.73 -4.71
N SER A 247 40.01 7.90 -4.55
CA SER A 247 40.84 7.40 -5.66
C SER A 247 40.25 6.13 -6.32
N GLY A 248 39.20 5.56 -5.73
CA GLY A 248 38.61 4.29 -6.14
C GLY A 248 39.34 3.07 -5.58
N ALA A 249 40.23 3.24 -4.61
CA ALA A 249 40.91 2.13 -3.94
C ALA A 249 40.03 1.56 -2.81
N PRO A 250 39.97 0.23 -2.61
CA PRO A 250 39.22 -0.36 -1.50
C PRO A 250 39.74 0.15 -0.15
N SER A 251 38.85 0.75 0.66
CA SER A 251 39.20 1.40 1.91
C SER A 251 38.76 0.62 3.15
N ARG A 252 37.56 0.00 3.12
CA ARG A 252 37.06 -0.87 4.21
C ARG A 252 36.14 -1.97 3.70
N VAL A 253 35.96 -3.01 4.51
CA VAL A 253 35.02 -4.11 4.25
C VAL A 253 34.11 -4.30 5.46
N GLU A 254 32.82 -4.48 5.19
CA GLU A 254 31.80 -4.76 6.19
C GLU A 254 30.99 -6.00 5.79
N PHE A 255 30.37 -6.64 6.78
CA PHE A 255 29.49 -7.79 6.56
C PHE A 255 28.05 -7.37 6.83
N GLY A 256 27.13 -7.82 5.98
CA GLY A 256 25.75 -7.36 5.99
C GLY A 256 25.57 -5.97 5.35
N TYR A 257 24.31 -5.59 5.12
CA TYR A 257 23.96 -4.35 4.40
C TYR A 257 23.57 -3.18 5.30
N GLU A 258 23.35 -3.46 6.58
CA GLU A 258 22.82 -2.50 7.55
C GLU A 258 23.69 -1.23 7.70
N PRO A 259 25.04 -1.31 7.77
CA PRO A 259 25.87 -0.11 7.87
C PRO A 259 25.70 0.86 6.70
N VAL A 260 25.48 0.36 5.48
CA VAL A 260 25.20 1.19 4.29
C VAL A 260 23.87 1.91 4.47
N LEU A 261 22.83 1.20 4.89
CA LEU A 261 21.51 1.79 5.12
C LEU A 261 21.55 2.84 6.25
N HIS A 262 22.32 2.60 7.30
CA HIS A 262 22.50 3.55 8.41
C HIS A 262 23.28 4.79 7.98
N ALA A 263 24.33 4.65 7.16
CA ALA A 263 25.06 5.79 6.60
C ALA A 263 24.15 6.69 5.74
N CYS A 264 23.29 6.08 4.91
CA CYS A 264 22.26 6.80 4.17
C CYS A 264 21.26 7.52 5.10
N LEU A 265 20.76 6.81 6.12
CA LEU A 265 19.81 7.39 7.08
C LEU A 265 20.43 8.56 7.85
N ASP A 266 21.70 8.44 8.25
CA ASP A 266 22.43 9.48 8.97
C ASP A 266 22.48 10.80 8.18
N ASN A 267 22.83 10.74 6.90
CA ASN A 267 22.85 11.92 6.05
C ASN A 267 21.42 12.48 5.80
N LEU A 268 20.45 11.58 5.62
CA LEU A 268 19.04 11.96 5.44
C LEU A 268 18.43 12.63 6.68
N VAL A 269 18.74 12.17 7.89
CA VAL A 269 18.17 12.73 9.14
C VAL A 269 18.94 13.96 9.64
N GLY A 270 20.27 14.00 9.46
CA GLY A 270 21.11 15.05 10.03
C GLY A 270 21.03 15.12 11.57
N ASP A 271 21.30 16.30 12.12
CA ASP A 271 21.39 16.50 13.57
C ASP A 271 20.08 17.01 14.21
N GLY A 272 19.16 17.55 13.42
CA GLY A 272 17.86 18.06 13.88
C GLY A 272 16.87 16.95 14.24
N LEU A 273 15.78 17.29 14.93
CA LEU A 273 14.71 16.33 15.23
C LEU A 273 14.19 15.70 13.94
N ALA A 274 14.07 14.37 13.89
CA ALA A 274 13.57 13.66 12.73
C ALA A 274 12.55 12.59 13.13
N PHE A 275 11.42 12.58 12.45
CA PHE A 275 10.41 11.54 12.55
C PHE A 275 10.53 10.60 11.35
N ILE A 276 10.73 9.31 11.61
CA ILE A 276 10.75 8.28 10.58
C ILE A 276 9.55 7.36 10.77
N THR A 277 8.64 7.32 9.78
CA THR A 277 7.52 6.37 9.75
C THR A 277 7.86 5.16 8.88
N GLY A 278 7.93 3.97 9.49
CA GLY A 278 8.05 2.70 8.79
C GLY A 278 6.69 2.19 8.31
N GLU A 279 6.40 2.31 7.01
CA GLU A 279 5.09 1.95 6.44
C GLU A 279 5.11 0.59 5.72
N ALA A 280 6.29 -0.01 5.50
CA ALA A 280 6.46 -1.29 4.84
C ALA A 280 7.26 -2.27 5.71
N ARG A 281 6.77 -3.50 5.87
CA ARG A 281 7.39 -4.47 6.81
C ARG A 281 8.83 -4.86 6.47
N VAL A 282 9.22 -4.75 5.19
CA VAL A 282 10.60 -4.97 4.75
C VAL A 282 11.60 -3.96 5.35
N THR A 283 11.10 -2.80 5.79
CA THR A 283 11.92 -1.73 6.37
C THR A 283 12.05 -1.85 7.89
N ASP A 284 11.40 -2.82 8.51
CA ASP A 284 11.26 -2.88 9.96
C ASP A 284 12.59 -3.08 10.65
N GLU A 285 13.35 -4.08 10.23
CA GLU A 285 14.63 -4.42 10.87
C GLU A 285 15.62 -3.26 10.75
N THR A 286 15.73 -2.67 9.56
CA THR A 286 16.53 -1.46 9.32
C THR A 286 16.18 -0.35 10.30
N LEU A 287 14.89 -0.02 10.44
CA LEU A 287 14.48 1.07 11.31
C LEU A 287 14.59 0.71 12.81
N LEU A 288 14.27 -0.52 13.19
CA LEU A 288 14.37 -0.99 14.57
C LEU A 288 15.82 -0.94 15.07
N ASN A 289 16.79 -1.31 14.23
CA ASN A 289 18.21 -1.29 14.56
C ASN A 289 18.86 0.11 14.43
N TYR A 290 18.14 1.09 13.87
CA TYR A 290 18.64 2.45 13.76
C TYR A 290 18.42 3.24 15.06
N HIS A 291 19.50 3.74 15.66
CA HIS A 291 19.47 4.45 16.94
C HIS A 291 20.25 5.77 16.88
N ARG A 292 19.51 6.88 16.93
CA ARG A 292 20.05 8.26 16.99
C ARG A 292 19.23 9.11 17.96
N PRO A 293 19.83 9.90 18.87
CA PRO A 293 19.12 10.63 19.94
C PRO A 293 18.00 11.56 19.42
N ASN A 294 18.23 12.20 18.28
CA ASN A 294 17.33 13.13 17.60
C ASN A 294 16.26 12.44 16.73
N VAL A 295 16.22 11.11 16.65
CA VAL A 295 15.27 10.38 15.81
C VAL A 295 14.10 9.84 16.63
N ARG A 296 12.89 9.93 16.10
CA ARG A 296 11.68 9.29 16.62
C ARG A 296 11.15 8.31 15.57
N LYS A 297 10.96 7.06 15.98
CA LYS A 297 10.62 5.92 15.12
C LYS A 297 9.17 5.52 15.31
N LEU A 298 8.40 5.62 14.24
CA LEU A 298 6.99 5.27 14.23
C LEU A 298 6.75 4.14 13.24
N PHE A 299 5.76 3.29 13.50
CA PHE A 299 5.36 2.24 12.57
C PHE A 299 3.87 2.25 12.32
N VAL A 300 3.45 2.01 11.08
CA VAL A 300 2.02 2.04 10.70
C VAL A 300 1.58 0.69 10.16
N LEU A 301 0.49 0.15 10.71
CA LEU A 301 -0.08 -1.13 10.29
C LEU A 301 -1.19 -0.96 9.25
N HIS A 302 -0.88 -1.25 7.99
CA HIS A 302 -1.83 -1.14 6.87
C HIS A 302 -2.73 -2.37 6.66
N ASN A 303 -2.50 -3.46 7.39
CA ASN A 303 -3.24 -4.71 7.21
C ASN A 303 -3.41 -5.44 8.55
N ALA A 304 -4.25 -6.48 8.57
CA ALA A 304 -4.44 -7.32 9.72
C ALA A 304 -3.12 -7.95 10.17
N HIS A 305 -2.83 -7.83 11.48
CA HIS A 305 -1.58 -8.30 12.09
C HIS A 305 -1.65 -9.76 12.55
N ILE A 306 -2.85 -10.28 12.76
CA ILE A 306 -3.10 -11.68 13.14
C ILE A 306 -3.32 -12.55 11.90
N THR A 307 -3.05 -13.85 12.03
CA THR A 307 -3.06 -14.81 10.93
C THR A 307 -4.48 -15.29 10.64
N GLU A 308 -4.76 -15.61 9.37
CA GLU A 308 -6.01 -16.27 8.97
C GLU A 308 -6.26 -17.52 9.84
N PRO A 309 -7.49 -17.78 10.34
CA PRO A 309 -8.78 -17.16 10.02
C PRO A 309 -9.11 -15.86 10.78
N TYR A 310 -8.12 -15.17 11.35
CA TYR A 310 -8.26 -13.90 12.07
C TYR A 310 -9.07 -14.01 13.37
N LEU A 311 -9.08 -15.20 13.99
CA LEU A 311 -9.82 -15.46 15.22
C LEU A 311 -8.93 -15.42 16.47
N ASP A 312 -7.65 -15.76 16.32
CA ASP A 312 -6.72 -15.90 17.43
C ASP A 312 -5.76 -14.71 17.48
N VAL A 313 -5.91 -13.87 18.50
CA VAL A 313 -5.07 -12.68 18.71
C VAL A 313 -3.62 -13.02 19.06
N HIS A 314 -3.34 -14.28 19.43
CA HIS A 314 -1.99 -14.74 19.73
C HIS A 314 -1.23 -15.27 18.52
N LYS A 315 -1.91 -15.47 17.38
CA LYS A 315 -1.28 -15.90 16.13
C LYS A 315 -0.90 -14.72 15.26
N ILE A 316 0.12 -13.97 15.67
CA ILE A 316 0.66 -12.84 14.91
C ILE A 316 1.30 -13.34 13.60
N ARG A 317 0.98 -12.71 12.48
CA ARG A 317 1.58 -13.00 11.18
C ARG A 317 3.09 -12.74 11.23
N PRO A 318 3.93 -13.63 10.65
CA PRO A 318 5.39 -13.49 10.71
C PRO A 318 5.91 -12.11 10.27
N VAL A 319 5.30 -11.51 9.25
CA VAL A 319 5.71 -10.20 8.71
C VAL A 319 5.52 -9.03 9.69
N TYR A 320 4.72 -9.17 10.75
CA TYR A 320 4.53 -8.15 11.79
C TYR A 320 5.32 -8.47 13.08
N GLN A 321 5.89 -9.67 13.19
CA GLN A 321 6.62 -10.10 14.37
C GLN A 321 7.81 -9.19 14.72
N PRO A 322 8.71 -8.80 13.77
CA PRO A 322 9.86 -7.96 14.11
C PRO A 322 9.46 -6.69 14.85
N MET A 323 8.49 -5.94 14.29
CA MET A 323 8.00 -4.70 14.89
C MET A 323 7.21 -4.89 16.20
N LEU A 324 6.29 -5.85 16.27
CA LEU A 324 5.42 -6.01 17.45
C LEU A 324 6.16 -6.62 18.66
N SER A 325 7.05 -7.59 18.40
CA SER A 325 7.85 -8.21 19.46
C SER A 325 8.89 -7.25 20.03
N ARG A 326 9.47 -6.38 19.19
CA ARG A 326 10.43 -5.33 19.57
C ARG A 326 9.80 -3.95 19.74
N ARG A 327 8.51 -3.87 20.10
CA ARG A 327 7.78 -2.61 20.29
C ARG A 327 8.41 -1.65 21.32
N GLN A 328 9.29 -2.12 22.19
CA GLN A 328 10.05 -1.27 23.10
C GLN A 328 11.03 -0.36 22.34
N ASP A 329 11.53 -0.79 21.18
CA ASP A 329 12.48 -0.06 20.33
C ASP A 329 11.81 0.96 19.41
N SER A 330 10.50 1.21 19.58
CA SER A 330 9.73 2.21 18.84
C SER A 330 9.12 3.26 19.76
N ASP A 331 8.96 4.47 19.24
CA ASP A 331 8.35 5.60 19.93
C ASP A 331 6.82 5.56 19.81
N ALA A 332 6.30 5.10 18.66
CA ALA A 332 4.88 4.83 18.48
C ALA A 332 4.59 3.69 17.49
N ILE A 333 3.49 2.99 17.71
CA ILE A 333 2.90 2.05 16.75
C ILE A 333 1.47 2.50 16.46
N VAL A 334 1.21 2.86 15.22
CA VAL A 334 -0.06 3.40 14.73
C VAL A 334 -0.89 2.29 14.09
N PHE A 335 -2.05 2.05 14.69
CA PHE A 335 -3.11 1.21 14.18
C PHE A 335 -4.15 2.08 13.46
N LEU A 336 -4.81 1.52 12.46
CA LEU A 336 -5.83 2.26 11.70
C LEU A 336 -7.23 2.14 12.31
N THR A 337 -7.42 1.21 13.26
CA THR A 337 -8.72 0.91 13.86
C THR A 337 -8.57 0.65 15.36
N ARG A 338 -9.62 0.95 16.13
CA ARG A 338 -9.65 0.74 17.58
C ARG A 338 -9.65 -0.74 17.90
N THR A 339 -10.36 -1.51 17.07
CA THR A 339 -10.40 -2.97 17.16
C THR A 339 -9.01 -3.59 17.00
N GLN A 340 -8.23 -3.14 16.01
CA GLN A 340 -6.89 -3.68 15.79
C GLN A 340 -5.95 -3.34 16.95
N ARG A 341 -6.00 -2.11 17.48
CA ARG A 341 -5.22 -1.75 18.67
C ARG A 341 -5.62 -2.61 19.86
N ALA A 342 -6.92 -2.72 20.16
CA ALA A 342 -7.43 -3.47 21.30
C ALA A 342 -6.97 -4.94 21.26
N GLU A 343 -6.99 -5.58 20.09
CA GLU A 343 -6.49 -6.95 19.94
C GLU A 343 -4.98 -7.08 20.15
N ALA A 344 -4.20 -6.11 19.65
CA ALA A 344 -2.77 -6.06 19.96
C ALA A 344 -2.53 -5.87 21.47
N GLU A 345 -3.35 -5.09 22.17
CA GLU A 345 -3.24 -4.87 23.61
C GLU A 345 -3.64 -6.11 24.44
N VAL A 346 -4.54 -6.96 23.94
CA VAL A 346 -4.82 -8.27 24.57
C VAL A 346 -3.58 -9.16 24.52
N HIS A 347 -2.81 -9.12 23.43
CA HIS A 347 -1.60 -9.93 23.31
C HIS A 347 -0.38 -9.33 24.03
N PHE A 348 -0.14 -8.03 23.87
CA PHE A 348 1.10 -7.35 24.29
C PHE A 348 0.94 -6.49 25.56
N GLY A 349 -0.26 -6.49 26.16
CA GLY A 349 -0.65 -5.56 27.22
C GLY A 349 -1.02 -4.18 26.66
N LYS A 350 -1.73 -3.38 27.46
CA LYS A 350 -2.01 -1.96 27.13
C LYS A 350 -0.69 -1.20 27.02
N GLN A 351 -0.54 -0.44 25.93
CA GLN A 351 0.68 0.32 25.66
C GLN A 351 0.35 1.79 25.46
N PRO A 352 1.00 2.73 26.18
CA PRO A 352 0.82 4.15 25.94
C PRO A 352 1.48 4.62 24.65
N LYS A 353 2.17 3.76 23.89
CA LYS A 353 2.73 4.06 22.56
C LYS A 353 1.90 3.49 21.41
N PHE A 354 0.88 2.70 21.72
CA PHE A 354 -0.08 2.22 20.71
C PHE A 354 -1.11 3.32 20.46
N ARG A 355 -1.19 3.76 19.21
CA ARG A 355 -2.02 4.88 18.76
C ARG A 355 -3.04 4.42 17.72
N VAL A 356 -4.19 5.07 17.67
CA VAL A 356 -5.19 4.89 16.61
C VAL A 356 -5.27 6.16 15.79
N ILE A 357 -4.80 6.10 14.54
CA ILE A 357 -4.99 7.15 13.56
C ILE A 357 -5.62 6.50 12.32
N PRO A 358 -6.96 6.59 12.18
CA PRO A 358 -7.64 6.08 10.99
C PRO A 358 -7.16 6.79 9.72
N HIS A 359 -7.36 6.17 8.57
CA HIS A 359 -7.22 6.91 7.32
C HIS A 359 -8.30 7.99 7.20
N SER A 360 -7.99 9.06 6.50
CA SER A 360 -8.98 10.06 6.08
C SER A 360 -9.70 9.63 4.81
N ALA A 361 -10.84 10.27 4.57
CA ALA A 361 -11.47 10.38 3.27
C ALA A 361 -11.72 11.85 2.94
N GLN A 362 -11.54 12.21 1.68
CA GLN A 362 -11.81 13.56 1.19
C GLN A 362 -13.31 13.84 1.24
N GLU A 363 -13.69 15.02 1.74
CA GLU A 363 -15.08 15.48 1.65
C GLU A 363 -15.38 15.84 0.18
N PRO A 364 -16.37 15.20 -0.44
CA PRO A 364 -16.62 15.40 -1.87
C PRO A 364 -17.38 16.69 -2.12
N THR A 365 -17.06 17.33 -3.24
CA THR A 365 -17.99 18.29 -3.86
C THR A 365 -19.06 17.48 -4.58
N LEU A 366 -20.29 17.51 -4.08
CA LEU A 366 -21.41 16.80 -4.70
C LEU A 366 -21.77 17.46 -6.04
N ASP A 367 -21.86 16.65 -7.09
CA ASP A 367 -22.24 17.10 -8.43
C ASP A 367 -23.77 17.15 -8.54
N PRO A 368 -24.42 18.32 -8.67
CA PRO A 368 -25.87 18.43 -8.70
C PRO A 368 -26.50 17.73 -9.91
N THR A 369 -25.73 17.38 -10.94
CA THR A 369 -26.21 16.66 -12.13
C THR A 369 -26.27 15.14 -11.91
N VAL A 370 -25.62 14.61 -10.88
CA VAL A 370 -25.61 13.18 -10.56
C VAL A 370 -26.84 12.85 -9.71
N ALA A 371 -27.89 12.36 -10.37
CA ALA A 371 -29.07 11.83 -9.71
C ALA A 371 -28.77 10.50 -9.01
N ARG A 372 -29.26 10.35 -7.78
CA ARG A 372 -29.15 9.12 -7.00
C ARG A 372 -30.24 8.13 -7.38
N ASP A 373 -29.85 6.91 -7.72
CA ASP A 373 -30.77 5.77 -7.85
C ASP A 373 -30.76 4.96 -6.56
N LEU A 374 -31.86 5.04 -5.78
CA LEU A 374 -31.99 4.34 -4.51
C LEU A 374 -31.90 2.81 -4.66
N LYS A 375 -32.20 2.25 -5.83
CA LYS A 375 -32.14 0.80 -6.11
C LYS A 375 -30.82 0.36 -6.73
N ARG A 376 -29.88 1.29 -6.91
CA ARG A 376 -28.53 1.02 -7.37
C ARG A 376 -27.60 0.77 -6.19
N VAL A 377 -27.12 -0.47 -6.10
CA VAL A 377 -26.11 -0.92 -5.16
C VAL A 377 -24.75 -0.93 -5.86
N ILE A 378 -23.71 -0.52 -5.17
CA ILE A 378 -22.34 -0.52 -5.71
C ILE A 378 -21.37 -1.31 -4.82
N MET A 379 -20.30 -1.78 -5.44
CA MET A 379 -19.14 -2.36 -4.75
C MET A 379 -17.86 -1.87 -5.43
N MET A 380 -16.96 -1.24 -4.67
CA MET A 380 -15.63 -0.85 -5.13
C MET A 380 -14.60 -1.88 -4.62
N ALA A 381 -14.03 -2.68 -5.52
CA ALA A 381 -13.14 -3.77 -5.11
C ALA A 381 -12.22 -4.28 -6.23
N ARG A 382 -10.99 -4.66 -5.87
CA ARG A 382 -10.18 -5.54 -6.73
C ARG A 382 -10.93 -6.88 -6.89
N LEU A 383 -10.90 -7.46 -8.10
CA LEU A 383 -11.57 -8.73 -8.38
C LEU A 383 -10.64 -9.90 -8.01
N ASP A 384 -10.39 -10.08 -6.71
CA ASP A 384 -9.57 -11.14 -6.14
C ASP A 384 -10.29 -11.90 -5.00
N GLN A 385 -9.64 -12.95 -4.49
CA GLN A 385 -10.21 -13.81 -3.46
C GLN A 385 -10.43 -13.10 -2.12
N GLN A 386 -9.65 -12.04 -1.83
CA GLN A 386 -9.78 -11.29 -0.58
C GLN A 386 -11.11 -10.54 -0.56
N LYS A 387 -11.55 -9.97 -1.69
CA LYS A 387 -12.75 -9.11 -1.73
C LYS A 387 -14.07 -9.88 -1.82
N GLN A 388 -14.04 -11.18 -2.10
CA GLN A 388 -15.19 -12.09 -2.23
C GLN A 388 -16.38 -11.48 -2.99
N VAL A 389 -16.13 -10.98 -4.21
CA VAL A 389 -17.21 -10.45 -5.07
C VAL A 389 -18.25 -11.54 -5.39
N ASP A 390 -17.85 -12.80 -5.37
CA ASP A 390 -18.73 -13.96 -5.50
C ASP A 390 -19.83 -14.01 -4.42
N HIS A 391 -19.52 -13.60 -3.18
CA HIS A 391 -20.51 -13.49 -2.11
C HIS A 391 -21.53 -12.37 -2.38
N ALA A 392 -21.09 -11.23 -2.91
CA ALA A 392 -21.97 -10.14 -3.29
C ALA A 392 -22.95 -10.57 -4.39
N ILE A 393 -22.47 -11.30 -5.40
CA ILE A 393 -23.30 -11.86 -6.48
C ILE A 393 -24.32 -12.87 -5.91
N ASP A 394 -23.91 -13.76 -5.00
CA ASP A 394 -24.81 -14.74 -4.37
C ASP A 394 -25.89 -14.07 -3.50
N ALA A 395 -25.55 -13.00 -2.78
CA ALA A 395 -26.52 -12.19 -2.06
C ALA A 395 -27.50 -11.50 -3.03
N PHE A 396 -26.99 -10.94 -4.14
CA PHE A 396 -27.81 -10.19 -5.09
C PHE A 396 -28.85 -11.05 -5.82
N LYS A 397 -28.60 -12.36 -5.97
CA LYS A 397 -29.61 -13.31 -6.43
C LYS A 397 -30.88 -13.27 -5.59
N ARG A 398 -30.74 -13.14 -4.27
CA ARG A 398 -31.86 -13.08 -3.32
C ARG A 398 -32.51 -11.69 -3.35
N VAL A 399 -31.71 -10.64 -3.50
CA VAL A 399 -32.21 -9.26 -3.62
C VAL A 399 -33.13 -9.12 -4.82
N VAL A 400 -32.72 -9.59 -6.00
CA VAL A 400 -33.53 -9.48 -7.24
C VAL A 400 -34.83 -10.29 -7.18
N ALA A 401 -34.91 -11.32 -6.34
CA ALA A 401 -36.17 -12.05 -6.12
C ALA A 401 -37.23 -11.18 -5.40
N GLU A 402 -36.78 -10.23 -4.58
CA GLU A 402 -37.63 -9.36 -3.75
C GLU A 402 -37.77 -7.93 -4.31
N VAL A 403 -36.76 -7.46 -5.04
CA VAL A 403 -36.67 -6.13 -5.68
C VAL A 403 -36.15 -6.32 -7.11
N PRO A 404 -37.03 -6.66 -8.08
CA PRO A 404 -36.62 -7.13 -9.42
C PRO A 404 -35.83 -6.12 -10.26
N ASP A 405 -35.98 -4.83 -9.99
CA ASP A 405 -35.30 -3.74 -10.70
C ASP A 405 -33.97 -3.31 -10.05
N ALA A 406 -33.60 -3.87 -8.89
CA ALA A 406 -32.33 -3.57 -8.23
C ALA A 406 -31.11 -3.89 -9.12
N LYS A 407 -30.09 -3.03 -9.04
CA LYS A 407 -28.81 -3.17 -9.79
C LYS A 407 -27.63 -3.25 -8.83
N LEU A 408 -26.64 -4.09 -9.16
CA LEU A 408 -25.34 -4.16 -8.53
C LEU A 408 -24.27 -3.81 -9.55
N ASP A 409 -23.61 -2.68 -9.36
CA ASP A 409 -22.45 -2.26 -10.14
C ASP A 409 -21.17 -2.54 -9.36
N VAL A 410 -20.34 -3.46 -9.87
CA VAL A 410 -19.04 -3.78 -9.29
C VAL A 410 -17.93 -3.10 -10.07
N TYR A 411 -17.21 -2.20 -9.41
CA TYR A 411 -16.10 -1.45 -9.98
C TYR A 411 -14.76 -2.04 -9.53
N GLY A 412 -13.87 -2.24 -10.49
CA GLY A 412 -12.52 -2.73 -10.30
C GLY A 412 -12.11 -3.76 -11.36
N ARG A 413 -10.86 -4.23 -11.25
CA ARG A 413 -10.26 -5.26 -12.12
C ARG A 413 -9.57 -6.30 -11.26
N GLY A 414 -9.35 -7.49 -11.82
CA GLY A 414 -8.61 -8.53 -11.13
C GLY A 414 -8.75 -9.89 -11.78
N VAL A 415 -7.95 -10.84 -11.28
CA VAL A 415 -7.80 -12.17 -11.84
C VAL A 415 -9.09 -13.00 -11.85
N LEU A 416 -10.07 -12.66 -11.00
CA LEU A 416 -11.33 -13.39 -10.91
C LEU A 416 -12.40 -12.94 -11.92
N GLN A 417 -12.15 -11.91 -12.74
CA GLN A 417 -13.15 -11.34 -13.65
C GLN A 417 -13.87 -12.41 -14.49
N ALA A 418 -13.14 -13.34 -15.12
CA ALA A 418 -13.74 -14.40 -15.93
C ALA A 418 -14.66 -15.32 -15.12
N SER A 419 -14.23 -15.71 -13.90
CA SER A 419 -15.03 -16.58 -13.02
C SER A 419 -16.29 -15.90 -12.50
N LEU A 420 -16.21 -14.60 -12.19
CA LEU A 420 -17.35 -13.80 -11.72
C LEU A 420 -18.38 -13.61 -12.84
N THR A 421 -17.93 -13.32 -14.07
CA THR A 421 -18.82 -13.27 -15.26
C THR A 421 -19.56 -14.59 -15.47
N ALA A 422 -18.86 -15.72 -15.32
CA ALA A 422 -19.50 -17.04 -15.41
C ALA A 422 -20.53 -17.29 -14.31
N GLN A 423 -20.26 -16.83 -13.08
CA GLN A 423 -21.22 -16.90 -11.97
C GLN A 423 -22.48 -16.06 -12.24
N ILE A 424 -22.32 -14.81 -12.69
CA ILE A 424 -23.43 -13.92 -13.07
C ILE A 424 -24.32 -14.60 -14.12
N LYS A 425 -23.72 -15.17 -15.17
CA LYS A 425 -24.44 -15.90 -16.22
C LYS A 425 -25.17 -17.12 -15.68
N ARG A 426 -24.50 -17.94 -14.87
CA ARG A 426 -25.07 -19.15 -14.27
C ARG A 426 -26.28 -18.85 -13.38
N LEU A 427 -26.26 -17.71 -12.69
CA LEU A 427 -27.34 -17.30 -11.79
C LEU A 427 -28.45 -16.49 -12.47
N GLY A 428 -28.32 -16.20 -13.77
CA GLY A 428 -29.31 -15.43 -14.53
C GLY A 428 -29.33 -13.93 -14.21
N LEU A 429 -28.20 -13.38 -13.72
CA LEU A 429 -28.13 -12.02 -13.18
C LEU A 429 -27.58 -10.98 -14.17
N GLN A 430 -27.46 -11.31 -15.47
CA GLN A 430 -26.85 -10.42 -16.47
C GLN A 430 -27.54 -9.05 -16.61
N LYS A 431 -28.83 -8.94 -16.23
CA LYS A 431 -29.58 -7.68 -16.24
C LYS A 431 -29.44 -6.87 -14.95
N SER A 432 -28.94 -7.48 -13.88
CA SER A 432 -28.95 -6.91 -12.53
C SER A 432 -27.56 -6.75 -11.94
N VAL A 433 -26.54 -7.46 -12.42
CA VAL A 433 -25.16 -7.35 -11.95
C VAL A 433 -24.23 -7.01 -13.11
N THR A 434 -23.48 -5.91 -12.98
CA THR A 434 -22.52 -5.45 -13.99
C THR A 434 -21.12 -5.33 -13.41
N LEU A 435 -20.14 -5.97 -14.04
CA LEU A 435 -18.72 -5.71 -13.76
C LEU A 435 -18.27 -4.51 -14.61
N LYS A 436 -18.20 -3.32 -14.00
CA LYS A 436 -17.94 -2.03 -14.67
C LYS A 436 -16.49 -1.81 -15.07
N GLY A 437 -15.56 -2.64 -14.60
CA GLY A 437 -14.12 -2.42 -14.77
C GLY A 437 -13.61 -1.32 -13.83
N TYR A 438 -12.36 -0.88 -14.05
CA TYR A 438 -11.73 0.17 -13.27
C TYR A 438 -12.35 1.54 -13.56
N THR A 439 -12.62 2.34 -12.52
CA THR A 439 -13.10 3.72 -12.65
C THR A 439 -12.02 4.71 -12.22
N THR A 440 -11.91 5.81 -12.95
CA THR A 440 -11.13 7.00 -12.56
C THR A 440 -11.97 8.06 -11.87
N ASN A 441 -13.30 7.90 -11.84
CA ASN A 441 -14.24 8.76 -11.15
C ASN A 441 -15.07 7.92 -10.15
N PRO A 442 -14.48 7.54 -9.00
CA PRO A 442 -15.22 6.82 -7.96
C PRO A 442 -16.31 7.70 -7.32
N HIS A 443 -16.12 9.01 -7.27
CA HIS A 443 -17.05 9.98 -6.66
C HIS A 443 -18.46 9.91 -7.26
N ALA A 444 -18.57 9.99 -8.59
CA ALA A 444 -19.87 9.90 -9.27
C ALA A 444 -20.54 8.53 -9.10
N ALA A 445 -19.75 7.46 -8.96
CA ALA A 445 -20.30 6.14 -8.70
C ALA A 445 -20.89 6.03 -7.28
N TYR A 446 -20.21 6.58 -6.27
CA TYR A 446 -20.73 6.65 -4.91
C TYR A 446 -21.97 7.53 -4.81
N GLN A 447 -21.91 8.76 -5.32
CA GLN A 447 -23.00 9.73 -5.23
C GLN A 447 -24.28 9.26 -5.93
N GLY A 448 -24.14 8.59 -7.09
CA GLY A 448 -25.27 8.09 -7.86
C GLY A 448 -25.88 6.78 -7.33
N ALA A 449 -25.35 6.21 -6.24
CA ALA A 449 -25.79 4.94 -5.69
C ALA A 449 -26.63 5.13 -4.42
N GLY A 450 -27.63 4.27 -4.25
CA GLY A 450 -28.41 4.18 -3.02
C GLY A 450 -27.64 3.50 -1.90
N LEU A 451 -26.79 2.53 -2.21
CA LEU A 451 -26.15 1.70 -1.21
C LEU A 451 -24.78 1.19 -1.67
N CYS A 452 -23.81 1.11 -0.77
CA CYS A 452 -22.55 0.42 -1.00
C CYS A 452 -22.47 -0.87 -0.18
N ILE A 453 -21.91 -1.93 -0.75
CA ILE A 453 -21.71 -3.21 -0.05
C ILE A 453 -20.25 -3.65 -0.06
N MET A 454 -19.84 -4.34 1.00
CA MET A 454 -18.50 -4.94 1.11
C MET A 454 -18.55 -6.34 1.71
N THR A 455 -17.99 -7.31 0.99
CA THR A 455 -17.99 -8.74 1.32
C THR A 455 -16.59 -9.29 1.56
N SER A 456 -15.60 -8.44 1.89
CA SER A 456 -14.21 -8.86 2.05
C SER A 456 -14.00 -9.96 3.12
N ARG A 457 -12.90 -10.72 2.97
CA ARG A 457 -12.40 -11.67 3.99
C ARG A 457 -11.79 -10.96 5.19
N TYR A 458 -10.97 -9.95 4.91
CA TYR A 458 -10.25 -9.14 5.88
C TYR A 458 -9.84 -7.79 5.25
N GLU A 459 -9.60 -6.80 6.11
CA GLU A 459 -9.15 -5.46 5.76
C GLU A 459 -8.17 -4.91 6.82
N GLY A 460 -7.40 -3.88 6.47
CA GLY A 460 -6.69 -3.05 7.45
C GLY A 460 -7.57 -1.90 7.94
N ALA A 461 -7.90 -1.00 7.00
CA ALA A 461 -8.98 -0.02 7.13
C ALA A 461 -9.61 0.20 5.74
N PRO A 462 -10.91 -0.08 5.57
CA PRO A 462 -11.56 -0.04 4.26
C PRO A 462 -11.90 1.40 3.86
N LEU A 463 -10.98 2.07 3.17
CA LEU A 463 -11.19 3.40 2.58
C LEU A 463 -12.49 3.52 1.78
N THR A 464 -12.86 2.44 1.09
CA THR A 464 -14.09 2.39 0.28
C THR A 464 -15.37 2.60 1.09
N LEU A 465 -15.38 2.26 2.38
CA LEU A 465 -16.52 2.54 3.26
C LEU A 465 -16.55 4.02 3.67
N LEU A 466 -15.39 4.60 3.96
CA LEU A 466 -15.27 6.02 4.31
C LEU A 466 -15.69 6.90 3.11
N GLU A 467 -15.15 6.59 1.94
CA GLU A 467 -15.50 7.25 0.68
C GLU A 467 -17.01 7.15 0.42
N SER A 468 -17.62 5.99 0.62
CA SER A 468 -19.09 5.83 0.47
C SER A 468 -19.87 6.73 1.41
N LEU A 469 -19.54 6.73 2.70
CA LEU A 469 -20.26 7.51 3.70
C LEU A 469 -20.09 9.02 3.49
N MET A 470 -18.92 9.46 3.03
CA MET A 470 -18.66 10.87 2.67
C MET A 470 -19.52 11.35 1.49
N HIS A 471 -19.91 10.45 0.58
CA HIS A 471 -20.86 10.73 -0.51
C HIS A 471 -22.32 10.46 -0.10
N GLU A 472 -22.60 10.42 1.20
CA GLU A 472 -23.92 10.18 1.77
C GLU A 472 -24.51 8.82 1.36
N THR A 473 -23.68 7.84 1.03
CA THR A 473 -24.09 6.51 0.56
C THR A 473 -23.93 5.48 1.67
N PRO A 474 -25.04 5.01 2.29
CA PRO A 474 -24.99 4.04 3.38
C PRO A 474 -24.31 2.74 2.98
N VAL A 475 -23.80 2.02 3.97
CA VAL A 475 -22.97 0.84 3.74
C VAL A 475 -23.53 -0.42 4.40
N ILE A 476 -23.45 -1.56 3.74
CA ILE A 476 -23.67 -2.87 4.37
C ILE A 476 -22.41 -3.70 4.21
N SER A 477 -21.88 -4.19 5.32
CA SER A 477 -20.64 -4.97 5.29
C SER A 477 -20.72 -6.21 6.17
N TYR A 478 -19.93 -7.21 5.80
CA TYR A 478 -19.60 -8.26 6.74
C TYR A 478 -18.94 -7.72 7.99
N ASP A 479 -19.23 -8.41 9.08
CA ASP A 479 -18.63 -8.17 10.36
C ASP A 479 -17.22 -8.78 10.46
N LEU A 480 -16.31 -8.28 9.60
CA LEU A 480 -14.94 -8.76 9.41
C LEU A 480 -13.92 -7.95 10.21
N LYS A 481 -12.69 -8.47 10.31
CA LYS A 481 -11.54 -7.74 10.85
C LYS A 481 -10.69 -7.13 9.72
N TYR A 482 -10.32 -5.86 9.76
CA TYR A 482 -10.71 -4.76 10.67
C TYR A 482 -11.40 -3.65 9.89
N GLY A 483 -12.09 -2.74 10.59
CA GLY A 483 -12.58 -1.49 9.99
C GLY A 483 -14.09 -1.33 9.96
N PRO A 484 -14.91 -2.28 9.45
CA PRO A 484 -16.36 -2.09 9.37
C PRO A 484 -17.00 -1.73 10.71
N VAL A 485 -16.63 -2.41 11.80
CA VAL A 485 -17.15 -2.11 13.14
C VAL A 485 -16.68 -0.77 13.71
N ASP A 486 -15.60 -0.21 13.16
CA ASP A 486 -15.06 1.09 13.57
C ASP A 486 -15.69 2.24 12.79
N ILE A 487 -16.31 1.95 11.62
CA ILE A 487 -16.87 2.93 10.66
C ILE A 487 -18.41 2.91 10.67
N ILE A 488 -19.00 1.72 10.80
CA ILE A 488 -20.44 1.49 10.69
C ILE A 488 -21.07 1.53 12.08
N THR A 489 -22.05 2.40 12.25
CA THR A 489 -22.97 2.39 13.38
C THR A 489 -24.24 1.70 12.93
N ASP A 490 -24.46 0.47 13.42
CA ASP A 490 -25.55 -0.42 12.96
C ASP A 490 -26.92 0.26 13.07
N GLY A 491 -27.70 0.22 11.99
CA GLY A 491 -29.01 0.85 11.89
C GLY A 491 -28.99 2.37 11.69
N LEU A 492 -27.84 3.03 11.85
CA LEU A 492 -27.72 4.49 11.71
C LEU A 492 -27.17 4.90 10.34
N ASN A 493 -25.97 4.44 9.98
CA ASN A 493 -25.32 4.77 8.70
C ASN A 493 -25.13 3.56 7.77
N GLY A 494 -25.67 2.41 8.19
CA GLY A 494 -25.43 1.14 7.55
C GLY A 494 -25.77 -0.05 8.43
N PHE A 495 -25.36 -1.23 7.99
CA PHE A 495 -25.53 -2.48 8.75
C PHE A 495 -24.27 -3.34 8.74
N LEU A 496 -24.00 -3.97 9.88
CA LEU A 496 -23.04 -5.06 10.02
C LEU A 496 -23.78 -6.39 10.00
N VAL A 497 -23.42 -7.28 9.09
CA VAL A 497 -24.01 -8.63 9.02
C VAL A 497 -22.97 -9.70 9.36
N PRO A 498 -23.37 -10.86 9.91
CA PRO A 498 -22.44 -11.92 10.26
C PRO A 498 -21.51 -12.29 9.09
N TYR A 499 -20.23 -12.50 9.40
CA TYR A 499 -19.21 -12.79 8.39
C TYR A 499 -19.59 -13.99 7.52
N GLY A 500 -19.55 -13.81 6.20
CA GLY A 500 -19.85 -14.85 5.21
C GLY A 500 -21.35 -15.13 5.02
N ASP A 501 -22.24 -14.50 5.77
CA ASP A 501 -23.69 -14.72 5.65
C ASP A 501 -24.30 -13.89 4.51
N THR A 502 -24.31 -14.47 3.30
CA THR A 502 -24.93 -13.85 2.12
C THR A 502 -26.46 -13.71 2.24
N LYS A 503 -27.12 -14.48 3.12
CA LYS A 503 -28.57 -14.36 3.35
C LYS A 503 -28.86 -13.12 4.20
N ALA A 504 -28.13 -12.95 5.31
CA ALA A 504 -28.25 -11.77 6.16
C ALA A 504 -27.90 -10.48 5.39
N MET A 505 -26.84 -10.53 4.57
CA MET A 505 -26.49 -9.45 3.63
C MET A 505 -27.67 -9.09 2.72
N ALA A 506 -28.25 -10.07 2.03
CA ALA A 506 -29.39 -9.84 1.15
C ALA A 506 -30.61 -9.29 1.89
N ALA A 507 -30.91 -9.79 3.09
CA ALA A 507 -32.03 -9.31 3.89
C ALA A 507 -31.89 -7.83 4.26
N ARG A 508 -30.69 -7.39 4.65
CA ARG A 508 -30.43 -5.96 4.94
C ARG A 508 -30.44 -5.09 3.69
N ILE A 509 -29.93 -5.59 2.56
CA ILE A 509 -30.07 -4.87 1.28
C ILE A 509 -31.55 -4.69 0.94
N VAL A 510 -32.36 -5.76 0.96
CA VAL A 510 -33.80 -5.70 0.68
C VAL A 510 -34.52 -4.75 1.63
N GLN A 511 -34.19 -4.77 2.92
CA GLN A 511 -34.76 -3.85 3.90
C GLN A 511 -34.52 -2.39 3.50
N VAL A 512 -33.26 -2.00 3.22
CA VAL A 512 -32.93 -0.62 2.83
C VAL A 512 -33.58 -0.24 1.51
N LEU A 513 -33.59 -1.14 0.52
CA LEU A 513 -34.17 -0.86 -0.79
C LEU A 513 -35.71 -0.75 -0.80
N LYS A 514 -36.41 -1.32 0.20
CA LYS A 514 -37.88 -1.28 0.32
C LYS A 514 -38.38 -0.22 1.30
N ASP A 515 -37.59 0.14 2.30
CA ASP A 515 -37.96 1.11 3.34
C ASP A 515 -37.34 2.48 3.04
N HIS A 516 -38.12 3.33 2.37
CA HIS A 516 -37.67 4.66 1.94
C HIS A 516 -37.29 5.56 3.12
N GLU A 517 -38.05 5.56 4.21
CA GLU A 517 -37.76 6.39 5.37
C GLU A 517 -36.47 5.95 6.08
N LEU A 518 -36.25 4.64 6.20
CA LEU A 518 -34.97 4.12 6.69
C LEU A 518 -33.82 4.57 5.80
N HIS A 519 -33.98 4.49 4.48
CA HIS A 519 -32.95 4.86 3.53
C HIS A 519 -32.58 6.35 3.66
N GLU A 520 -33.57 7.25 3.69
CA GLU A 520 -33.36 8.69 3.87
C GLU A 520 -32.65 9.00 5.19
N ARG A 521 -33.08 8.39 6.30
CA ARG A 521 -32.41 8.56 7.61
C ARG A 521 -30.94 8.11 7.56
N MET A 522 -30.65 7.01 6.86
CA MET A 522 -29.28 6.51 6.73
C MET A 522 -28.41 7.42 5.87
N ILE A 523 -28.95 7.97 4.78
CA ILE A 523 -28.26 8.95 3.93
C ILE A 523 -27.88 10.17 4.78
N ALA A 524 -28.83 10.75 5.50
CA ALA A 524 -28.59 11.91 6.37
C ALA A 524 -27.55 11.62 7.46
N SER A 525 -27.55 10.41 8.02
CA SER A 525 -26.61 10.01 9.08
C SER A 525 -25.21 9.65 8.58
N SER A 526 -25.06 9.33 7.28
CA SER A 526 -23.79 8.91 6.68
C SER A 526 -22.74 10.03 6.78
N ARG A 527 -23.12 11.26 6.47
CA ARG A 527 -22.23 12.43 6.54
C ARG A 527 -21.78 12.73 7.96
N LEU A 528 -22.71 12.75 8.92
CA LEU A 528 -22.41 13.01 10.34
C LEU A 528 -21.43 11.97 10.91
N SER A 529 -21.62 10.70 10.53
CA SER A 529 -20.76 9.61 10.99
C SER A 529 -19.33 9.69 10.45
N ALA A 530 -19.13 10.37 9.33
CA ALA A 530 -17.84 10.48 8.67
C ALA A 530 -16.95 11.60 9.25
N ALA A 531 -17.47 12.44 10.16
CA ALA A 531 -16.76 13.58 10.73
C ALA A 531 -15.39 13.23 11.34
N ASN A 532 -15.27 12.07 11.99
CA ASN A 532 -14.03 11.58 12.59
C ASN A 532 -12.95 11.17 11.56
N PHE A 533 -13.31 11.08 10.28
CA PHE A 533 -12.45 10.65 9.19
C PHE A 533 -12.17 11.76 8.17
N ARG A 534 -12.53 13.01 8.50
CA ARG A 534 -12.17 14.17 7.69
C ARG A 534 -10.66 14.37 7.63
N GLU A 535 -10.20 14.97 6.54
CA GLU A 535 -8.78 15.22 6.29
C GLU A 535 -8.14 16.16 7.33
N ASP A 536 -8.86 17.18 7.80
CA ASP A 536 -8.38 18.09 8.86
C ASP A 536 -8.20 17.38 10.21
N VAL A 537 -9.15 16.52 10.60
CA VAL A 537 -9.05 15.69 11.80
C VAL A 537 -7.87 14.73 11.70
N PHE A 538 -7.63 14.15 10.53
CA PHE A 538 -6.47 13.29 10.27
C PHE A 538 -5.14 14.04 10.46
N VAL A 539 -5.02 15.25 9.91
CA VAL A 539 -3.84 16.10 10.07
C VAL A 539 -3.62 16.44 11.55
N GLN A 540 -4.68 16.83 12.28
CA GLN A 540 -4.60 17.13 13.72
C GLN A 540 -4.14 15.94 14.56
N ARG A 541 -4.59 14.71 14.24
CA ARG A 541 -4.14 13.48 14.93
C ARG A 541 -2.64 13.23 14.73
N TRP A 542 -2.13 13.43 13.52
CA TRP A 542 -0.70 13.30 13.26
C TRP A 542 0.13 14.39 13.93
N ALA A 543 -0.32 15.65 13.84
CA ALA A 543 0.30 16.79 14.51
C ALA A 543 0.43 16.53 16.03
N GLY A 544 -0.66 16.10 16.67
CA GLY A 544 -0.67 15.82 18.10
C GLY A 544 0.22 14.63 18.48
N LEU A 545 0.28 13.59 17.64
CA LEU A 545 1.22 12.49 17.87
C LEU A 545 2.67 12.98 17.79
N PHE A 546 3.04 13.70 16.74
CA PHE A 546 4.41 14.21 16.60
C PHE A 546 4.80 15.16 17.71
N SER A 547 3.93 16.12 18.07
CA SER A 547 4.12 17.00 19.23
C SER A 547 4.37 16.21 20.51
N SER A 548 3.52 15.21 20.81
CA SER A 548 3.68 14.41 22.04
C SER A 548 5.00 13.63 22.11
N LEU A 549 5.60 13.31 20.95
CA LEU A 549 6.86 12.58 20.87
C LEU A 549 8.08 13.50 20.84
N ALA A 550 7.94 14.74 20.37
CA ALA A 550 8.97 15.76 20.43
C ALA A 550 9.28 16.14 21.88
N ASP A 551 8.23 16.30 22.69
CA ASP A 551 8.33 16.71 24.10
C ASP A 551 8.73 15.56 25.04
N ALA A 552 8.68 14.31 24.57
CA ALA A 552 8.96 13.15 25.40
C ALA A 552 10.48 13.00 25.66
N PRO A 553 10.90 12.86 26.94
CA PRO A 553 12.26 12.45 27.26
C PRO A 553 12.50 11.03 26.75
N ARG A 554 13.72 10.80 26.25
CA ARG A 554 14.06 9.55 25.55
C ARG A 554 14.50 8.44 26.49
#